data_AF-R9S4C8-F1
#
_entry.id   AF-R9S4C8-F1
#
_cell.length_a   1.000
_cell.length_b   1.000
_cell.length_c   1.000
_cell.angle_alpha   90.00
_cell.angle_beta   90.00
_cell.angle_gamma   90.00
#
_symmetry.space_group_name_H-M   'P 1'
#
loop_
_entity.id
_entity.type
_entity.pdbx_description
1 polymer ?
#
loop_
_entity_poly.entity_id
_entity_poly.type
_entity_poly.pdbx_seq_one_letter_code
_entity_poly.pdbx_strand_id
1 'polypeptide(L)'
;MSHDPRPQCLYLVGDTFSRRLTEHRGVPPELQVSFEDFLNDTAPHADVVVPVHAGGDPGLRDETDRICAERSTPSVGLQLLPTKVLCGPVVVPGRTACYACYRKRAAQHAGTARPYDMDAALSGLPEGFGRQHLSVASGLLDLALTEIATGVTGIGGTVRTFNLVSGAVSSAVTVSVNRCPRCGGRFSQARADSAMPVPELLR
;
A
#
# COMPACT_ATOMS: atom_id res chain seq x y z
N MET A 1 -10.17 -11.84 28.99
CA MET A 1 -10.54 -10.72 28.10
C MET A 1 -9.84 -10.98 26.78
N SER A 2 -10.59 -11.34 25.75
CA SER A 2 -10.04 -11.66 24.43
C SER A 2 -9.49 -10.37 23.81
N HIS A 3 -8.17 -10.25 23.69
CA HIS A 3 -7.60 -9.22 22.82
C HIS A 3 -8.10 -9.54 21.41
N ASP A 4 -8.90 -8.66 20.81
CA ASP A 4 -9.15 -8.73 19.37
C ASP A 4 -7.76 -8.57 18.71
N PRO A 5 -7.24 -9.58 18.00
CA PRO A 5 -5.89 -9.55 17.44
C PRO A 5 -5.78 -8.63 16.23
N ARG A 6 -6.83 -7.87 15.92
CA ARG A 6 -6.87 -6.98 14.77
C ARG A 6 -6.12 -5.68 15.08
N PRO A 7 -5.17 -5.27 14.23
CA PRO A 7 -4.43 -4.04 14.44
C PRO A 7 -5.37 -2.83 14.43
N GLN A 8 -5.14 -1.88 15.32
CA GLN A 8 -5.83 -0.59 15.27
C GLN A 8 -5.39 0.15 14.00
N CYS A 9 -6.35 0.41 13.12
CA CYS A 9 -6.08 1.02 11.82
C CYS A 9 -6.48 2.49 11.83
N LEU A 10 -5.59 3.36 11.37
CA LEU A 10 -5.88 4.75 11.04
C LEU A 10 -6.22 4.84 9.55
N TYR A 11 -7.39 5.35 9.21
CA TYR A 11 -7.86 5.50 7.84
C TYR A 11 -7.67 6.93 7.38
N LEU A 12 -6.92 7.14 6.30
CA LEU A 12 -6.80 8.46 5.66
C LEU A 12 -7.95 8.58 4.66
N VAL A 13 -8.86 9.51 4.92
CA VAL A 13 -10.12 9.71 4.19
C VAL A 13 -10.17 11.09 3.55
N GLY A 14 -10.82 11.21 2.38
CA GLY A 14 -10.88 12.49 1.65
C GLY A 14 -11.94 12.59 0.56
N ASP A 15 -12.48 11.46 0.10
CA ASP A 15 -13.47 11.38 -0.98
C ASP A 15 -14.75 10.64 -0.54
N THR A 16 -15.68 10.42 -1.46
CA THR A 16 -16.95 9.74 -1.13
C THR A 16 -16.74 8.26 -0.88
N PHE A 17 -15.86 7.60 -1.66
CA PHE A 17 -15.54 6.19 -1.54
C PHE A 17 -14.94 5.85 -0.17
N SER A 18 -13.93 6.60 0.26
CA SER A 18 -13.27 6.43 1.56
C SER A 18 -14.27 6.59 2.72
N ARG A 19 -15.11 7.63 2.70
CA ARG A 19 -16.17 7.83 3.70
C ARG A 19 -17.20 6.70 3.70
N ARG A 20 -17.67 6.27 2.53
CA ARG A 20 -18.64 5.17 2.43
C ARG A 20 -18.04 3.83 2.85
N LEU A 21 -16.75 3.62 2.62
CA LEU A 21 -16.03 2.44 3.08
C LEU A 21 -15.90 2.42 4.60
N THR A 22 -15.51 3.54 5.24
CA THR A 22 -15.39 3.62 6.69
C THR A 22 -16.74 3.48 7.38
N GLU A 23 -17.80 4.07 6.82
CA GLU A 23 -19.19 3.81 7.24
C GLU A 23 -19.54 2.31 7.12
N HIS A 24 -19.27 1.69 5.97
CA HIS A 24 -19.55 0.28 5.72
C HIS A 24 -18.83 -0.66 6.70
N ARG A 25 -17.61 -0.30 7.10
CA ARG A 25 -16.79 -1.05 8.06
C ARG A 25 -17.07 -0.70 9.52
N GLY A 26 -17.91 0.30 9.79
CA GLY A 26 -18.17 0.77 11.15
C GLY A 26 -16.93 1.35 11.84
N VAL A 27 -16.05 2.02 11.07
CA VAL A 27 -14.82 2.63 11.62
C VAL A 27 -15.22 3.81 12.51
N PRO A 28 -14.76 3.88 13.77
CA PRO A 28 -15.02 5.01 14.65
C PRO A 28 -14.47 6.33 14.08
N PRO A 29 -15.13 7.49 14.29
CA PRO A 29 -14.68 8.79 13.77
C PRO A 29 -13.26 9.16 14.16
N GLU A 30 -12.80 8.80 15.36
CA GLU A 30 -11.46 9.09 15.87
C GLU A 30 -10.34 8.34 15.13
N LEU A 31 -10.68 7.28 14.39
CA LEU A 31 -9.74 6.53 13.54
C LEU A 31 -9.82 6.95 12.06
N GLN A 32 -10.61 7.99 11.75
CA GLN A 32 -10.74 8.56 10.42
C GLN A 32 -10.12 9.95 10.43
N VAL A 33 -9.03 10.16 9.68
CA VAL A 33 -8.34 11.45 9.63
C VAL A 33 -8.16 11.91 8.20
N SER A 34 -8.08 13.23 8.01
CA SER A 34 -7.72 13.78 6.71
C SER A 34 -6.25 13.50 6.41
N PHE A 35 -5.87 13.55 5.13
CA PHE A 35 -4.46 13.47 4.76
C PHE A 35 -3.64 14.63 5.34
N GLU A 36 -4.22 15.83 5.43
CA GLU A 36 -3.57 17.02 6.00
C GLU A 36 -3.26 16.85 7.49
N ASP A 37 -4.21 16.35 8.28
CA ASP A 37 -3.98 16.06 9.71
C ASP A 37 -2.87 15.02 9.91
N PHE A 38 -2.83 14.01 9.04
CA PHE A 38 -1.77 13.02 9.05
C PHE A 38 -0.39 13.63 8.73
N LEU A 39 -0.30 14.54 7.76
CA LEU A 39 0.93 15.26 7.44
C LEU A 39 1.41 16.16 8.60
N ASN A 40 0.47 16.79 9.30
CA ASN A 40 0.74 17.70 10.41
C ASN A 40 1.03 16.99 11.74
N ASP A 41 1.08 15.65 11.74
CA ASP A 41 1.32 14.82 12.92
C ASP A 41 0.31 15.04 14.06
N THR A 42 -0.94 15.36 13.70
CA THR A 42 -2.05 15.54 14.65
C THR A 42 -2.92 14.28 14.76
N ALA A 43 -2.65 13.26 13.95
CA ALA A 43 -3.37 12.00 13.96
C ALA A 43 -3.00 11.11 15.17
N PRO A 44 -3.94 10.31 15.70
CA PRO A 44 -3.66 9.39 16.80
C PRO A 44 -2.71 8.26 16.37
N HIS A 45 -2.07 7.64 17.35
CA HIS A 45 -1.27 6.45 17.13
C HIS A 45 -2.12 5.29 16.57
N ALA A 46 -1.55 4.53 15.63
CA ALA A 46 -2.17 3.34 15.06
C ALA A 46 -1.13 2.28 14.71
N ASP A 47 -1.55 1.03 14.72
CA ASP A 47 -0.73 -0.13 14.35
C ASP A 47 -0.56 -0.23 12.83
N VAL A 48 -1.52 0.29 12.06
CA VAL A 48 -1.52 0.30 10.59
C VAL A 48 -2.14 1.58 10.05
N VAL A 49 -1.53 2.19 9.03
CA VAL A 49 -2.11 3.32 8.28
C VAL A 49 -2.70 2.84 6.95
N VAL A 50 -3.94 3.23 6.68
CA VAL A 50 -4.71 2.81 5.50
C VAL A 50 -5.19 4.03 4.72
N PRO A 51 -4.40 4.56 3.75
CA PRO A 51 -4.92 5.55 2.83
C PRO A 51 -5.94 4.92 1.89
N VAL A 52 -7.14 5.49 1.86
CA VAL A 52 -8.24 5.06 1.01
C VAL A 52 -8.59 6.18 0.04
N HIS A 53 -8.65 5.88 -1.26
CA HIS A 53 -9.12 6.86 -2.24
C HIS A 53 -9.76 6.23 -3.48
N ALA A 54 -10.60 7.00 -4.15
CA ALA A 54 -11.06 6.78 -5.51
C ALA A 54 -10.13 7.50 -6.50
N GLY A 55 -9.90 6.87 -7.66
CA GLY A 55 -8.91 7.33 -8.63
C GLY A 55 -7.48 6.99 -8.23
N GLY A 56 -6.52 7.55 -8.96
CA GLY A 56 -5.10 7.39 -8.67
C GLY A 56 -4.51 8.61 -7.99
N ASP A 57 -3.98 8.46 -6.77
CA ASP A 57 -3.12 9.46 -6.14
C ASP A 57 -1.78 8.82 -5.70
N PRO A 58 -0.83 8.64 -6.63
CA PRO A 58 0.46 8.07 -6.31
C PRO A 58 1.31 9.00 -5.42
N GLY A 59 1.03 10.31 -5.39
CA GLY A 59 1.73 11.28 -4.56
C GLY A 59 1.37 11.12 -3.09
N LEU A 60 0.07 11.17 -2.79
CA LEU A 60 -0.46 10.90 -1.45
C LEU A 60 -0.01 9.54 -0.93
N ARG A 61 -0.08 8.50 -1.77
CA ARG A 61 0.33 7.15 -1.36
C ARG A 61 1.83 7.05 -1.10
N ASP A 62 2.69 7.69 -1.89
CA ASP A 62 4.14 7.67 -1.67
C ASP A 62 4.56 8.47 -0.44
N GLU A 63 3.90 9.60 -0.20
CA GLU A 63 4.15 10.43 0.97
C GLU A 63 3.67 9.75 2.26
N THR A 64 2.50 9.09 2.22
CA THR A 64 2.04 8.24 3.32
C THR A 64 3.05 7.14 3.63
N ASP A 65 3.56 6.45 2.60
CA ASP A 65 4.58 5.39 2.73
C ASP A 65 5.90 5.93 3.30
N ARG A 66 6.32 7.15 2.94
CA ARG A 66 7.50 7.82 3.50
C ARG A 66 7.35 8.04 5.01
N ILE A 67 6.24 8.66 5.42
CA ILE A 67 5.96 8.96 6.84
C ILE A 67 5.85 7.67 7.65
N CYS A 68 5.15 6.67 7.13
CA CYS A 68 5.03 5.36 7.75
C CYS A 68 6.39 4.67 7.92
N ALA A 69 7.28 4.79 6.93
CA ALA A 69 8.63 4.24 7.03
C ALA A 69 9.46 4.93 8.13
N GLU A 70 9.36 6.25 8.28
CA GLU A 70 10.03 7.03 9.33
C GLU A 70 9.53 6.65 10.72
N ARG A 71 8.23 6.41 10.85
CA ARG A 71 7.58 6.03 12.12
C ARG A 71 7.63 4.51 12.41
N SER A 72 8.21 3.73 11.51
CA SER A 72 8.18 2.25 11.56
C SER A 72 6.75 1.68 11.64
N THR A 73 5.77 2.38 11.08
CA THR A 73 4.35 1.97 11.07
C THR A 73 4.04 1.22 9.78
N PRO A 74 3.43 0.03 9.82
CA PRO A 74 2.89 -0.63 8.64
C PRO A 74 1.86 0.23 7.88
N SER A 75 1.78 0.06 6.56
CA SER A 75 0.74 0.70 5.76
C SER A 75 0.25 -0.17 4.60
N VAL A 76 -1.01 -0.01 4.23
CA VAL A 76 -1.62 -0.67 3.07
C VAL A 76 -2.59 0.29 2.38
N GLY A 77 -2.42 0.51 1.09
CA GLY A 77 -3.29 1.41 0.32
C GLY A 77 -4.53 0.67 -0.18
N LEU A 78 -5.66 1.37 -0.27
CA LEU A 78 -6.87 0.85 -0.88
C LEU A 78 -7.41 1.86 -1.90
N GLN A 79 -7.50 1.44 -3.15
CA GLN A 79 -7.81 2.30 -4.28
C GLN A 79 -8.99 1.74 -5.06
N LEU A 80 -9.98 2.58 -5.34
CA LEU A 80 -11.00 2.31 -6.34
C LEU A 80 -10.59 2.96 -7.66
N LEU A 81 -10.25 2.16 -8.66
CA LEU A 81 -9.95 2.59 -10.02
C LEU A 81 -11.12 2.20 -10.95
N PRO A 82 -11.24 2.80 -12.15
CA PRO A 82 -12.42 2.62 -13.01
C PRO A 82 -12.78 1.16 -13.32
N THR A 83 -11.78 0.29 -13.43
CA THR A 83 -11.97 -1.13 -13.76
C THR A 83 -11.48 -2.09 -12.70
N LYS A 84 -11.03 -1.60 -11.53
CA LYS A 84 -10.49 -2.48 -10.48
C LYS A 84 -10.49 -1.85 -9.09
N VAL A 85 -10.59 -2.69 -8.07
CA VAL A 85 -10.22 -2.35 -6.70
C VAL A 85 -8.82 -2.89 -6.45
N LEU A 86 -7.91 -2.03 -6.00
CA LEU A 86 -6.52 -2.39 -5.70
C LEU A 86 -6.26 -2.21 -4.21
N CYS A 87 -5.78 -3.25 -3.53
CA CYS A 87 -5.39 -3.21 -2.14
C CYS A 87 -3.93 -3.63 -2.00
N GLY A 88 -3.07 -2.71 -1.60
CA GLY A 88 -1.64 -2.94 -1.42
C GLY A 88 -0.75 -1.85 -2.03
N PRO A 89 0.57 -2.08 -2.07
CA PRO A 89 1.25 -3.21 -1.43
C PRO A 89 1.10 -3.18 0.09
N VAL A 90 1.15 -4.35 0.72
CA VAL A 90 1.35 -4.47 2.17
C VAL A 90 2.79 -4.04 2.50
N VAL A 91 2.92 -2.86 3.12
CA VAL A 91 4.21 -2.31 3.51
C VAL A 91 4.39 -2.49 5.01
N VAL A 92 5.42 -3.25 5.39
CA VAL A 92 5.88 -3.37 6.76
C VAL A 92 7.33 -2.88 6.76
N PRO A 93 7.62 -1.68 7.33
CA PRO A 93 8.96 -1.13 7.38
C PRO A 93 9.99 -2.15 7.90
N GLY A 94 11.15 -2.21 7.26
CA GLY A 94 12.19 -3.21 7.56
C GLY A 94 11.90 -4.64 7.05
N ARG A 95 10.63 -5.02 6.79
CA ARG A 95 10.27 -6.40 6.42
C ARG A 95 9.78 -6.59 4.98
N THR A 96 9.06 -5.64 4.39
CA THR A 96 8.63 -5.74 2.98
C THR A 96 9.18 -4.62 2.11
N ALA A 97 8.92 -4.71 0.81
CA ALA A 97 9.22 -3.66 -0.14
C ALA A 97 8.28 -2.47 0.08
N CYS A 98 8.84 -1.25 0.06
CA CYS A 98 8.05 -0.03 0.20
C CYS A 98 7.23 0.29 -1.08
N TYR A 99 6.34 1.29 -1.00
CA TYR A 99 5.54 1.72 -2.14
C TYR A 99 6.39 2.20 -3.33
N ALA A 100 7.51 2.89 -3.10
CA ALA A 100 8.41 3.27 -4.19
C ALA A 100 9.03 2.06 -4.91
N CYS A 101 9.28 0.95 -4.20
CA CYS A 101 9.71 -0.29 -4.85
C CYS A 101 8.59 -0.86 -5.73
N TYR A 102 7.36 -0.90 -5.21
CA TYR A 102 6.18 -1.32 -5.96
C TYR A 102 6.02 -0.51 -7.25
N ARG A 103 6.06 0.82 -7.19
CA ARG A 103 5.94 1.67 -8.39
C ARG A 103 7.01 1.36 -9.43
N LYS A 104 8.27 1.19 -9.01
CA LYS A 104 9.37 0.85 -9.91
C LYS A 104 9.17 -0.53 -10.56
N ARG A 105 8.70 -1.53 -9.82
CA ARG A 105 8.38 -2.86 -10.37
C ARG A 105 7.17 -2.81 -11.31
N ALA A 106 6.12 -2.10 -10.94
CA ALA A 106 4.95 -1.91 -11.79
C ALA A 106 5.34 -1.23 -13.12
N ALA A 107 6.23 -0.23 -13.08
CA ALA A 107 6.76 0.43 -14.28
C ALA A 107 7.54 -0.54 -15.18
N GLN A 108 8.34 -1.46 -14.61
CA GLN A 108 9.04 -2.50 -15.40
C GLN A 108 8.09 -3.45 -16.13
N HIS A 109 6.87 -3.65 -15.62
CA HIS A 109 5.85 -4.50 -16.23
C HIS A 109 4.83 -3.74 -17.07
N ALA A 110 4.85 -2.41 -17.08
CA ALA A 110 3.87 -1.58 -17.77
C ALA A 110 4.03 -1.59 -19.32
N GLY A 111 5.07 -2.23 -19.85
CA GLY A 111 5.41 -2.23 -21.28
C GLY A 111 5.94 -0.89 -21.77
N THR A 112 6.44 -0.86 -23.01
CA THR A 112 7.04 0.34 -23.64
C THR A 112 6.02 1.34 -24.20
N ALA A 113 4.72 1.06 -24.12
CA ALA A 113 3.68 1.88 -24.73
C ALA A 113 2.57 2.22 -23.73
N ARG A 114 2.76 3.31 -22.98
CA ARG A 114 1.63 4.08 -22.47
C ARG A 114 1.61 5.41 -23.24
N PRO A 115 0.82 5.53 -24.31
CA PRO A 115 0.72 6.78 -25.06
C PRO A 115 0.16 7.94 -24.23
N TYR A 116 -0.38 7.65 -23.03
CA TYR A 116 -0.95 8.63 -22.09
C TYR A 116 -0.49 8.35 -20.67
N ASP A 117 -0.36 9.42 -19.87
CA ASP A 117 -0.19 9.33 -18.43
C ASP A 117 -1.49 8.82 -17.79
N MET A 118 -1.50 7.52 -17.50
CA MET A 118 -2.64 6.86 -16.87
C MET A 118 -2.90 7.35 -15.45
N ASP A 119 -1.88 7.77 -14.70
CA ASP A 119 -2.10 8.24 -13.32
C ASP A 119 -2.80 9.61 -13.38
N ALA A 120 -2.36 10.50 -14.28
CA ALA A 120 -3.04 11.77 -14.54
C ALA A 120 -4.47 11.57 -15.07
N ALA A 121 -4.69 10.62 -15.99
CA ALA A 121 -6.01 10.33 -16.55
C ALA A 121 -7.00 9.77 -15.53
N LEU A 122 -6.51 9.22 -14.42
CA LEU A 122 -7.32 8.63 -13.35
C LEU A 122 -7.57 9.60 -12.19
N SER A 123 -6.94 10.78 -12.20
CA SER A 123 -7.14 11.80 -11.18
C SER A 123 -8.41 12.61 -11.45
N GLY A 124 -9.22 12.85 -10.41
CA GLY A 124 -10.41 13.70 -10.47
C GLY A 124 -11.59 13.15 -11.28
N LEU A 125 -11.58 11.86 -11.63
CA LEU A 125 -12.73 11.22 -12.29
C LEU A 125 -13.94 11.14 -11.34
N PRO A 126 -15.17 11.26 -11.86
CA PRO A 126 -16.38 11.07 -11.05
C PRO A 126 -16.39 9.71 -10.37
N GLU A 127 -16.75 9.70 -9.09
CA GLU A 127 -16.84 8.47 -8.33
C GLU A 127 -18.07 7.64 -8.75
N GLY A 128 -17.85 6.38 -9.11
CA GLY A 128 -18.90 5.43 -9.48
C GLY A 128 -18.70 4.09 -8.78
N PHE A 129 -19.46 3.82 -7.72
CA PHE A 129 -19.41 2.53 -7.03
C PHE A 129 -20.74 2.11 -6.41
N GLY A 130 -20.94 0.80 -6.29
CA GLY A 130 -22.05 0.20 -5.57
C GLY A 130 -21.63 -0.42 -4.23
N ARG A 131 -22.61 -0.88 -3.44
CA ARG A 131 -22.37 -1.55 -2.15
C ARG A 131 -21.47 -2.77 -2.28
N GLN A 132 -21.60 -3.51 -3.38
CA GLN A 132 -20.76 -4.66 -3.67
C GLN A 132 -19.27 -4.30 -3.79
N HIS A 133 -18.93 -3.12 -4.30
CA HIS A 133 -17.53 -2.67 -4.39
C HIS A 133 -16.96 -2.38 -2.99
N LEU A 134 -17.76 -1.81 -2.09
CA LEU A 134 -17.37 -1.60 -0.69
C LEU A 134 -17.13 -2.94 0.01
N SER A 135 -17.98 -3.95 -0.22
CA SER A 135 -17.81 -5.30 0.35
C SER A 135 -16.54 -5.97 -0.14
N VAL A 136 -16.25 -5.88 -1.45
CA VAL A 136 -15.01 -6.39 -2.03
C VAL A 136 -13.80 -5.66 -1.47
N ALA A 137 -13.82 -4.33 -1.43
CA ALA A 137 -12.72 -3.52 -0.91
C ALA A 137 -12.43 -3.82 0.57
N SER A 138 -13.49 -3.96 1.36
CA SER A 138 -13.46 -4.37 2.77
C SER A 138 -12.80 -5.76 2.94
N GLY A 139 -13.22 -6.75 2.16
CA GLY A 139 -12.63 -8.10 2.21
C GLY A 139 -11.16 -8.15 1.75
N LEU A 140 -10.79 -7.39 0.72
CA LEU A 140 -9.39 -7.28 0.30
C LEU A 140 -8.51 -6.64 1.39
N LEU A 141 -9.04 -5.62 2.08
CA LEU A 141 -8.37 -4.99 3.20
C LEU A 141 -8.22 -5.96 4.39
N ASP A 142 -9.25 -6.74 4.72
CA ASP A 142 -9.16 -7.74 5.79
C ASP A 142 -8.07 -8.79 5.53
N LEU A 143 -7.92 -9.22 4.27
CA LEU A 143 -6.81 -10.11 3.88
C LEU A 143 -5.44 -9.44 4.07
N ALA A 144 -5.32 -8.15 3.75
CA ALA A 144 -4.08 -7.41 3.92
C ALA A 144 -3.75 -7.14 5.39
N LEU A 145 -4.74 -6.80 6.22
CA LEU A 145 -4.57 -6.63 7.66
C LEU A 145 -4.23 -7.94 8.35
N THR A 146 -4.82 -9.06 7.90
CA THR A 146 -4.44 -10.40 8.36
C THR A 146 -2.99 -10.70 8.04
N GLU A 147 -2.53 -10.40 6.81
CA GLU A 147 -1.11 -10.57 6.42
C GLU A 147 -0.15 -9.74 7.29
N ILE A 148 -0.54 -8.53 7.70
CA ILE A 148 0.24 -7.73 8.64
C ILE A 148 0.27 -8.39 10.02
N ALA A 149 -0.89 -8.77 10.56
CA ALA A 149 -1.05 -9.32 11.90
C ALA A 149 -0.36 -10.68 12.08
N THR A 150 -0.46 -11.58 11.10
CA THR A 150 0.19 -12.90 11.12
C THR A 150 1.66 -12.83 10.71
N GLY A 151 2.11 -11.67 10.24
CA GLY A 151 3.42 -11.46 9.68
C GLY A 151 3.52 -11.85 8.21
N VAL A 152 4.27 -11.04 7.46
CA VAL A 152 4.51 -11.27 6.03
C VAL A 152 5.45 -12.45 5.82
N THR A 153 5.05 -13.37 4.95
CA THR A 153 5.82 -14.55 4.52
C THR A 153 6.44 -14.32 3.14
N GLY A 154 7.65 -14.86 2.91
CA GLY A 154 8.32 -14.79 1.61
C GLY A 154 9.09 -13.48 1.39
N ILE A 155 9.26 -13.10 0.11
CA ILE A 155 10.21 -12.06 -0.32
C ILE A 155 9.62 -10.63 -0.35
N GLY A 156 8.35 -10.45 0.01
CA GLY A 156 7.69 -9.15 -0.08
C GLY A 156 6.22 -9.17 0.34
N GLY A 157 5.63 -7.98 0.45
CA GLY A 157 4.21 -7.81 0.76
C GLY A 157 3.36 -7.88 -0.51
N THR A 158 2.10 -8.29 -0.35
CA THR A 158 1.23 -8.52 -1.50
C THR A 158 0.46 -7.27 -1.95
N VAL A 159 0.09 -7.26 -3.23
CA VAL A 159 -0.90 -6.39 -3.85
C VAL A 159 -2.01 -7.29 -4.34
N ARG A 160 -3.23 -7.04 -3.87
CA ARG A 160 -4.45 -7.74 -4.29
C ARG A 160 -5.25 -6.86 -5.21
N THR A 161 -5.77 -7.43 -6.29
CA THR A 161 -6.59 -6.70 -7.26
C THR A 161 -7.86 -7.49 -7.50
N PHE A 162 -9.00 -6.79 -7.45
CA PHE A 162 -10.26 -7.29 -7.97
C PHE A 162 -10.58 -6.53 -9.25
N ASN A 163 -10.72 -7.24 -10.37
CA ASN A 163 -11.12 -6.66 -11.64
C ASN A 163 -12.66 -6.49 -11.67
N LEU A 164 -13.12 -5.25 -11.74
CA LEU A 164 -14.56 -4.91 -11.72
C LEU A 164 -15.29 -5.35 -13.00
N VAL A 165 -14.56 -5.60 -14.09
CA VAL A 165 -15.13 -6.02 -15.38
C VAL A 165 -15.25 -7.53 -15.46
N SER A 166 -14.18 -8.26 -15.12
CA SER A 166 -14.14 -9.72 -15.25
C SER A 166 -14.52 -10.48 -13.97
N GLY A 167 -14.57 -9.79 -12.83
CA GLY A 167 -14.75 -10.42 -11.51
C GLY A 167 -13.52 -11.20 -11.02
N ALA A 168 -12.40 -11.16 -11.75
CA ALA A 168 -11.20 -11.89 -11.39
C ALA A 168 -10.51 -11.27 -10.16
N VAL A 169 -10.11 -12.12 -9.21
CA VAL A 169 -9.22 -11.75 -8.11
C VAL A 169 -7.81 -12.20 -8.45
N SER A 170 -6.84 -11.31 -8.30
CA SER A 170 -5.42 -11.65 -8.43
C SER A 170 -4.61 -11.13 -7.25
N SER A 171 -3.48 -11.77 -6.99
CA SER A 171 -2.51 -11.34 -5.99
C SER A 171 -1.11 -11.42 -6.57
N ALA A 172 -0.31 -10.39 -6.31
CA ALA A 172 1.09 -10.31 -6.73
C ALA A 172 1.97 -9.90 -5.55
N VAL A 173 3.16 -10.49 -5.43
CA VAL A 173 4.13 -10.14 -4.39
C VAL A 173 5.03 -9.01 -4.89
N THR A 174 5.20 -7.96 -4.09
CA THR A 174 6.11 -6.86 -4.42
C THR A 174 7.50 -7.12 -3.86
N VAL A 175 8.49 -7.19 -4.74
CA VAL A 175 9.90 -7.34 -4.36
C VAL A 175 10.65 -6.01 -4.36
N SER A 176 11.58 -5.85 -3.42
CA SER A 176 12.42 -4.65 -3.36
C SER A 176 13.25 -4.46 -4.62
N VAL A 177 13.49 -3.20 -4.98
CA VAL A 177 14.53 -2.85 -5.97
C VAL A 177 15.87 -2.72 -5.27
N ASN A 178 16.95 -2.93 -6.03
CA ASN A 178 18.30 -2.72 -5.53
C ASN A 178 18.51 -1.25 -5.11
N ARG A 179 19.20 -1.03 -3.99
CA ARG A 179 19.55 0.30 -3.44
C ARG A 179 18.36 1.28 -3.36
N CYS A 180 17.18 0.78 -2.99
CA CYS A 180 16.05 1.67 -2.68
C CYS A 180 16.45 2.65 -1.56
N PRO A 181 16.31 3.97 -1.72
CA PRO A 181 16.68 4.93 -0.67
C PRO A 181 15.81 4.80 0.59
N ARG A 182 14.55 4.34 0.44
CA ARG A 182 13.60 4.19 1.55
C ARG A 182 13.79 2.89 2.33
N CYS A 183 13.69 1.73 1.65
CA CYS A 183 13.73 0.42 2.32
C CYS A 183 15.03 -0.35 2.09
N GLY A 184 16.02 0.22 1.39
CA GLY A 184 17.23 -0.51 0.99
C GLY A 184 18.26 -0.67 2.10
N GLY A 185 18.15 0.10 3.19
CA GLY A 185 19.04 0.02 4.35
C GLY A 185 19.03 -1.36 5.03
N ARG A 186 17.89 -2.05 5.02
CA ARG A 186 17.73 -3.40 5.60
C ARG A 186 18.61 -4.50 4.98
N PHE A 187 19.23 -4.21 3.84
CA PHE A 187 20.14 -5.12 3.14
C PHE A 187 21.60 -4.66 3.21
N SER A 188 21.94 -3.64 4.00
CA SER A 188 23.31 -3.10 4.08
C SER A 188 24.33 -4.17 4.46
N GLN A 189 24.02 -4.99 5.47
CA GLN A 189 24.89 -6.06 5.95
C GLN A 189 25.15 -7.12 4.87
N ALA A 190 24.09 -7.66 4.27
CA ALA A 190 24.21 -8.67 3.22
C ALA A 190 24.98 -8.17 1.98
N ARG A 191 24.94 -6.86 1.69
CA ARG A 191 25.74 -6.27 0.60
C ARG A 191 27.22 -6.19 0.93
N ALA A 192 27.57 -5.90 2.18
CA ALA A 192 28.96 -5.91 2.63
C ALA A 192 29.52 -7.33 2.52
N ASP A 193 28.74 -8.34 2.92
CA ASP A 193 29.14 -9.75 2.88
C ASP A 193 29.25 -10.29 1.44
N SER A 194 28.48 -9.75 0.49
CA SER A 194 28.50 -10.15 -0.93
C SER A 194 29.57 -9.42 -1.76
N ALA A 195 30.21 -8.39 -1.20
CA ALA A 195 31.28 -7.68 -1.86
C ALA A 195 32.57 -8.48 -1.72
N MET A 196 32.80 -9.44 -2.64
CA MET A 196 34.14 -10.02 -2.82
C MET A 196 35.13 -8.88 -3.07
N PRO A 197 36.26 -8.81 -2.34
CA PRO A 197 37.31 -7.87 -2.66
C PRO A 197 37.74 -8.08 -4.12
N VAL A 198 37.76 -7.00 -4.91
CA VAL A 198 38.19 -7.00 -6.32
C VAL A 198 39.50 -7.77 -6.60
N PRO A 199 40.49 -7.90 -5.68
CA PRO A 199 41.69 -8.69 -5.93
C PRO A 199 41.50 -10.20 -6.14
N GLU A 200 40.36 -10.79 -5.78
CA GLU A 200 40.11 -12.25 -5.93
C GLU A 200 39.39 -12.63 -7.23
N LEU A 201 38.85 -11.68 -7.98
CA LEU A 201 38.18 -11.92 -9.28
C LEU A 201 39.17 -12.02 -10.46
N LEU A 202 40.46 -11.80 -10.22
CA LEU A 202 41.52 -11.81 -11.23
C LEU A 202 42.55 -12.93 -11.00
N ARG A 203 42.24 -13.93 -10.16
CA ARG A 203 43.05 -15.15 -9.98
C ARG A 203 42.41 -16.35 -10.67
#